data_AF-A0A3D8SX86-F1
#
_entry.id   AF-A0A3D8SX86-F1
#
_cell.length_a   1.000
_cell.length_b   1.000
_cell.length_c   1.000
_cell.angle_alpha   90.00
_cell.angle_beta   90.00
_cell.angle_gamma   90.00
#
_symmetry.space_group_name_H-M   'P 1'
#
loop_
_entity.id
_entity.type
_entity.pdbx_description
1 polymer ?
#
loop_
_entity_poly.entity_id
_entity_poly.type
_entity_poly.pdbx_seq_one_letter_code
_entity_poly.pdbx_strand_id
1 'polypeptide(L)'
;MYGIPQPKTPYTEELWTNVDSPDVRAYPKSKTLAERAAWNFIETEGGSLELSVVNPVGIFGPVLGPDFSKSVILVQRLLNGDMIGCPQLQYGVVDVRDVADLHCRAMTNPKAKGERFLPVSPPCMTIQQMSMVLRDRMGNAAKRSPTRVVPNFLIKVVALFDPQVANLVSELGKLKKMSNEKAKTLLGWQLRTGVDAVVATAESLIEFGLVKSP
;
A
#
# COMPACT_ATOMS: atom_id res chain seq x y z
N MET A 1 8.85 -5.49 -7.97
CA MET A 1 8.26 -4.17 -7.64
C MET A 1 9.27 -3.14 -7.12
N TYR A 2 10.29 -3.53 -6.34
CA TYR A 2 11.34 -2.62 -5.84
C TYR A 2 12.70 -2.91 -6.48
N GLY A 3 13.63 -1.94 -6.41
CA GLY A 3 15.01 -2.13 -6.88
C GLY A 3 15.17 -2.28 -8.40
N ILE A 4 14.12 -2.01 -9.16
CA ILE A 4 14.11 -2.02 -10.63
C ILE A 4 14.00 -0.58 -11.17
N PRO A 5 14.52 -0.30 -12.36
CA PRO A 5 14.23 0.95 -13.07
C PRO A 5 12.72 1.15 -13.19
N GLN A 6 12.25 2.40 -13.16
CA GLN A 6 10.82 2.65 -13.33
C GLN A 6 10.36 2.15 -14.70
N PRO A 7 9.40 1.21 -14.77
CA PRO A 7 8.91 0.70 -16.03
C PRO A 7 8.13 1.78 -16.79
N LYS A 8 8.16 1.71 -18.13
CA LYS A 8 7.31 2.56 -18.99
C LYS A 8 5.84 2.12 -18.93
N THR A 9 5.60 0.86 -18.60
CA THR A 9 4.27 0.25 -18.43
C THR A 9 3.86 0.28 -16.95
N PRO A 10 2.55 0.15 -16.65
CA PRO A 10 2.10 -0.01 -15.28
C PRO A 10 2.77 -1.21 -14.60
N TYR A 11 2.94 -1.12 -13.28
CA TYR A 11 3.35 -2.26 -12.48
C TYR A 11 2.22 -3.30 -12.50
N THR A 12 2.58 -4.52 -12.83
CA THR A 12 1.69 -5.70 -12.90
C THR A 12 2.24 -6.82 -12.03
N GLU A 13 1.49 -7.91 -11.98
CA GLU A 13 1.78 -9.14 -11.25
C GLU A 13 2.99 -9.91 -11.78
N GLU A 14 3.54 -9.51 -12.92
CA GLU A 14 4.74 -10.12 -13.51
C GLU A 14 6.03 -9.54 -12.91
N LEU A 15 5.97 -8.34 -12.33
CA LEU A 15 7.16 -7.61 -11.88
C LEU A 15 7.69 -8.09 -10.52
N TRP A 16 8.79 -8.80 -10.56
CA TRP A 16 9.56 -9.16 -9.37
C TRP A 16 10.42 -8.02 -8.83
N THR A 17 10.71 -8.07 -7.54
CA THR A 17 11.66 -7.16 -6.88
C THR A 17 13.07 -7.64 -7.14
N ASN A 18 13.99 -6.72 -7.45
CA ASN A 18 15.40 -7.02 -7.55
C ASN A 18 16.02 -7.03 -6.13
N VAL A 19 16.09 -8.22 -5.52
CA VAL A 19 16.53 -8.41 -4.13
C VAL A 19 18.01 -8.06 -3.88
N ASP A 20 18.79 -7.91 -4.94
CA ASP A 20 20.22 -7.58 -4.90
C ASP A 20 20.47 -6.07 -5.07
N SER A 21 19.43 -5.31 -5.39
CA SER A 21 19.52 -3.86 -5.44
C SER A 21 19.76 -3.27 -4.04
N PRO A 22 20.71 -2.33 -3.88
CA PRO A 22 20.98 -1.68 -2.60
C PRO A 22 19.80 -0.82 -2.10
N ASP A 23 18.86 -0.47 -2.99
CA ASP A 23 17.67 0.29 -2.67
C ASP A 23 16.55 -0.55 -2.03
N VAL A 24 16.69 -1.88 -2.01
CA VAL A 24 15.68 -2.79 -1.46
C VAL A 24 15.96 -3.05 0.01
N ARG A 25 15.05 -2.56 0.85
CA ARG A 25 15.11 -2.74 2.31
C ARG A 25 14.72 -4.17 2.74
N ALA A 26 15.01 -4.50 4.00
CA ALA A 26 14.79 -5.82 4.57
C ALA A 26 13.35 -6.34 4.42
N TYR A 27 12.33 -5.49 4.64
CA TYR A 27 10.94 -5.92 4.56
C TYR A 27 10.53 -6.35 3.12
N PRO A 28 10.65 -5.49 2.07
CA PRO A 28 10.36 -5.95 0.70
C PRO A 28 11.21 -7.13 0.25
N LYS A 29 12.48 -7.20 0.67
CA LYS A 29 13.36 -8.34 0.39
C LYS A 29 12.81 -9.62 1.01
N SER A 30 12.46 -9.60 2.30
CA SER A 30 11.91 -10.76 3.01
C SER A 30 10.64 -11.30 2.36
N LYS A 31 9.70 -10.41 1.97
CA LYS A 31 8.45 -10.79 1.31
C LYS A 31 8.69 -11.41 -0.06
N THR A 32 9.64 -10.86 -0.82
CA THR A 32 10.01 -11.40 -2.14
C THR A 32 10.66 -12.78 -2.02
N LEU A 33 11.57 -12.98 -1.06
CA LEU A 33 12.22 -14.26 -0.84
C LEU A 33 11.25 -15.33 -0.34
N ALA A 34 10.34 -14.97 0.56
CA ALA A 34 9.29 -15.87 1.03
C ALA A 34 8.36 -16.31 -0.10
N GLU A 35 7.97 -15.38 -1.00
CA GLU A 35 7.16 -15.71 -2.17
C GLU A 35 7.89 -16.68 -3.12
N ARG A 36 9.17 -16.42 -3.42
CA ARG A 36 9.99 -17.34 -4.24
C ARG A 36 10.12 -18.72 -3.61
N ALA A 37 10.31 -18.80 -2.30
CA ALA A 37 10.38 -20.06 -1.58
C ALA A 37 9.05 -20.82 -1.65
N ALA A 38 7.91 -20.13 -1.56
CA ALA A 38 6.59 -20.75 -1.70
C ALA A 38 6.38 -21.32 -3.12
N TRP A 39 6.75 -20.58 -4.17
CA TRP A 39 6.69 -21.09 -5.54
C TRP A 39 7.61 -22.29 -5.75
N ASN A 40 8.85 -22.23 -5.28
CA ASN A 40 9.79 -23.35 -5.36
C ASN A 40 9.24 -24.59 -4.64
N PHE A 41 8.68 -24.43 -3.45
CA PHE A 41 8.08 -25.55 -2.71
C PHE A 41 6.95 -26.21 -3.52
N ILE A 42 6.08 -25.43 -4.16
CA ILE A 42 5.01 -25.98 -5.00
C ILE A 42 5.57 -26.75 -6.20
N GLU A 43 6.64 -26.24 -6.82
CA GLU A 43 7.28 -26.87 -7.98
C GLU A 43 8.04 -28.15 -7.62
N THR A 44 8.70 -28.20 -6.46
CA THR A 44 9.61 -29.31 -6.10
C THR A 44 8.99 -30.34 -5.15
N GLU A 45 8.14 -29.91 -4.23
CA GLU A 45 7.66 -30.70 -3.09
C GLU A 45 6.13 -30.67 -2.92
N GLY A 46 5.42 -29.82 -3.66
CA GLY A 46 4.01 -29.50 -3.41
C GLY A 46 3.00 -30.59 -3.78
N GLY A 47 3.39 -31.57 -4.59
CA GLY A 47 2.50 -32.65 -5.03
C GLY A 47 1.24 -32.11 -5.73
N SER A 48 0.07 -32.34 -5.13
CA SER A 48 -1.22 -31.87 -5.65
C SER A 48 -1.65 -30.49 -5.12
N LEU A 49 -0.82 -29.82 -4.33
CA LEU A 49 -1.14 -28.49 -3.78
C LEU A 49 -1.22 -27.44 -4.88
N GLU A 50 -2.09 -26.46 -4.67
CA GLU A 50 -2.28 -25.31 -5.54
C GLU A 50 -1.88 -24.04 -4.80
N LEU A 51 -1.28 -23.08 -5.51
CA LEU A 51 -0.86 -21.81 -4.94
C LEU A 51 -1.38 -20.65 -5.77
N SER A 52 -1.88 -19.64 -5.06
CA SER A 52 -2.13 -18.30 -5.56
C SER A 52 -1.49 -17.32 -4.60
N VAL A 53 -0.89 -16.24 -5.14
CA VAL A 53 -0.28 -15.21 -4.30
C VAL A 53 -1.03 -13.89 -4.46
N VAL A 54 -1.39 -13.28 -3.33
CA VAL A 54 -1.99 -11.94 -3.28
C VAL A 54 -0.96 -10.99 -2.70
N ASN A 55 -0.51 -10.02 -3.52
CA ASN A 55 0.57 -9.08 -3.19
C ASN A 55 0.02 -7.65 -3.01
N PRO A 56 -0.68 -7.34 -1.91
CA PRO A 56 -1.34 -6.05 -1.73
C PRO A 56 -0.33 -4.89 -1.63
N VAL A 57 -0.80 -3.73 -2.07
CA VAL A 57 -0.17 -2.42 -1.85
C VAL A 57 -0.44 -1.92 -0.42
N GLY A 58 -0.41 -0.60 -0.18
CA GLY A 58 -0.85 -0.04 1.10
C GLY A 58 -2.32 -0.41 1.38
N ILE A 59 -2.55 -1.16 2.45
CA ILE A 59 -3.89 -1.60 2.86
C ILE A 59 -4.50 -0.53 3.77
N PHE A 60 -5.62 0.01 3.36
CA PHE A 60 -6.42 1.00 4.08
C PHE A 60 -7.83 0.44 4.28
N GLY A 61 -8.69 1.13 5.02
CA GLY A 61 -10.06 0.72 5.32
C GLY A 61 -10.32 0.73 6.82
N PRO A 62 -11.54 0.35 7.24
CA PRO A 62 -11.93 0.42 8.64
C PRO A 62 -11.05 -0.49 9.49
N VAL A 63 -10.59 0.03 10.64
CA VAL A 63 -9.88 -0.77 11.65
C VAL A 63 -10.87 -1.58 12.49
N LEU A 64 -10.38 -2.64 13.14
CA LEU A 64 -11.17 -3.43 14.08
C LEU A 64 -10.92 -3.05 15.55
N GLY A 65 -9.96 -2.15 15.81
CA GLY A 65 -9.55 -1.75 17.15
C GLY A 65 -8.21 -1.01 17.16
N PRO A 66 -7.55 -0.87 18.33
CA PRO A 66 -6.32 -0.11 18.50
C PRO A 66 -5.06 -0.79 17.91
N ASP A 67 -5.13 -2.08 17.59
CA ASP A 67 -4.06 -2.80 16.91
C ASP A 67 -4.30 -2.79 15.40
N PHE A 68 -3.52 -1.98 14.68
CA PHE A 68 -3.69 -1.77 13.25
C PHE A 68 -2.36 -1.62 12.52
N SER A 69 -2.42 -1.77 11.20
CA SER A 69 -1.24 -1.82 10.33
C SER A 69 -0.51 -0.48 10.20
N LYS A 70 0.76 -0.54 9.77
CA LYS A 70 1.58 0.66 9.52
C LYS A 70 0.99 1.61 8.48
N SER A 71 0.21 1.11 7.51
CA SER A 71 -0.47 1.96 6.53
C SER A 71 -1.57 2.80 7.19
N VAL A 72 -2.30 2.26 8.16
CA VAL A 72 -3.29 3.02 8.94
C VAL A 72 -2.62 4.11 9.80
N ILE A 73 -1.43 3.85 10.35
CA ILE A 73 -0.65 4.87 11.08
C ILE A 73 -0.41 6.12 10.23
N LEU A 74 -0.25 6.00 8.90
CA LEU A 74 -0.14 7.17 8.02
C LEU A 74 -1.39 8.05 8.08
N VAL A 75 -2.59 7.47 7.98
CA VAL A 75 -3.85 8.20 8.06
C VAL A 75 -4.01 8.83 9.44
N GLN A 76 -3.70 8.09 10.51
CA GLN A 76 -3.74 8.59 11.87
C GLN A 76 -2.82 9.81 12.06
N ARG A 77 -1.57 9.75 11.57
CA ARG A 77 -0.61 10.86 11.64
C ARG A 77 -1.09 12.08 10.84
N LEU A 78 -1.73 11.86 9.70
CA LEU A 78 -2.34 12.95 8.93
C LEU A 78 -3.49 13.60 9.71
N LEU A 79 -4.40 12.84 10.30
CA LEU A 79 -5.51 13.37 11.11
C LEU A 79 -5.00 14.14 12.33
N ASN A 80 -4.00 13.60 13.02
CA ASN A 80 -3.40 14.21 14.21
C ASN A 80 -2.57 15.47 13.92
N GLY A 81 -2.16 15.69 12.66
CA GLY A 81 -1.21 16.74 12.30
C GLY A 81 0.23 16.45 12.73
N ASP A 82 0.60 15.17 12.89
CA ASP A 82 1.94 14.73 13.33
C ASP A 82 3.00 14.82 12.22
N MET A 83 2.68 15.50 11.12
CA MET A 83 3.53 15.67 9.95
C MET A 83 3.63 17.16 9.61
N ILE A 84 4.86 17.67 9.50
CA ILE A 84 5.14 19.07 9.15
C ILE A 84 4.67 19.45 7.74
N GLY A 85 4.46 18.46 6.89
CA GLY A 85 4.12 18.58 5.47
C GLY A 85 4.02 17.19 4.83
N CYS A 86 3.63 17.15 3.56
CA CYS A 86 3.53 15.92 2.78
C CYS A 86 4.84 15.67 2.01
N PRO A 87 5.61 14.62 2.30
CA PRO A 87 6.67 14.17 1.41
C PRO A 87 6.12 13.81 0.02
N GLN A 88 6.92 13.98 -1.04
CA GLN A 88 6.54 13.59 -2.40
C GLN A 88 6.62 12.06 -2.58
N LEU A 89 5.78 11.34 -1.86
CA LEU A 89 5.62 9.89 -1.91
C LEU A 89 4.25 9.54 -2.47
N GLN A 90 4.20 8.47 -3.25
CA GLN A 90 2.98 7.89 -3.81
C GLN A 90 2.81 6.45 -3.35
N TYR A 91 1.59 6.08 -2.97
CA TYR A 91 1.22 4.74 -2.56
C TYR A 91 0.13 4.18 -3.48
N GLY A 92 0.27 2.90 -3.82
CA GLY A 92 -0.90 2.12 -4.18
C GLY A 92 -1.78 2.00 -2.94
N VAL A 93 -3.09 2.15 -3.12
CA VAL A 93 -4.10 2.07 -2.06
C VAL A 93 -5.04 0.92 -2.40
N VAL A 94 -5.38 0.10 -1.42
CA VAL A 94 -6.44 -0.92 -1.55
C VAL A 94 -7.20 -1.01 -0.24
N ASP A 95 -8.52 -1.25 -0.31
CA ASP A 95 -9.34 -1.46 0.88
C ASP A 95 -9.12 -2.87 1.46
N VAL A 96 -9.01 -2.98 2.79
CA VAL A 96 -8.83 -4.24 3.52
C VAL A 96 -9.94 -5.24 3.26
N ARG A 97 -11.17 -4.75 3.07
CA ARG A 97 -12.34 -5.58 2.74
C ARG A 97 -12.21 -6.17 1.35
N ASP A 98 -11.68 -5.42 0.40
CA ASP A 98 -11.47 -5.89 -0.97
C ASP A 98 -10.29 -6.88 -1.04
N VAL A 99 -9.24 -6.67 -0.23
CA VAL A 99 -8.14 -7.63 -0.08
C VAL A 99 -8.66 -8.95 0.48
N ALA A 100 -9.50 -8.92 1.52
CA ALA A 100 -10.11 -10.11 2.09
C ALA A 100 -10.98 -10.86 1.06
N ASP A 101 -11.83 -10.13 0.32
CA ASP A 101 -12.63 -10.70 -0.77
C ASP A 101 -11.75 -11.35 -1.86
N LEU A 102 -10.65 -10.70 -2.25
CA LEU A 102 -9.73 -11.25 -3.24
C LEU A 102 -9.04 -12.53 -2.75
N HIS A 103 -8.68 -12.61 -1.47
CA HIS A 103 -8.18 -13.84 -0.87
C HIS A 103 -9.20 -14.98 -0.98
N CYS A 104 -10.47 -14.73 -0.64
CA CYS A 104 -11.53 -15.73 -0.76
C CYS A 104 -11.75 -16.18 -2.21
N ARG A 105 -11.74 -15.25 -3.17
CA ARG A 105 -11.87 -15.55 -4.60
C ARG A 105 -10.69 -16.37 -5.12
N ALA A 106 -9.48 -15.99 -4.77
CA ALA A 106 -8.28 -16.71 -5.17
C ALA A 106 -8.26 -18.14 -4.60
N MET A 107 -8.74 -18.31 -3.36
CA MET A 107 -8.79 -19.62 -2.71
C MET A 107 -9.84 -20.57 -3.33
N THR A 108 -10.92 -20.04 -3.89
CA THR A 108 -12.09 -20.85 -4.32
C THR A 108 -12.25 -20.96 -5.83
N ASN A 109 -11.56 -20.13 -6.62
CA ASN A 109 -11.67 -20.13 -8.08
C ASN A 109 -10.51 -20.92 -8.70
N PRO A 110 -10.78 -22.02 -9.45
CA PRO A 110 -9.74 -22.81 -10.11
C PRO A 110 -8.85 -22.01 -11.06
N LYS A 111 -9.35 -20.90 -11.63
CA LYS A 111 -8.57 -20.01 -12.50
C LYS A 111 -7.46 -19.27 -11.75
N ALA A 112 -7.50 -19.20 -10.43
CA ALA A 112 -6.48 -18.55 -9.63
C ALA A 112 -5.23 -19.42 -9.41
N LYS A 113 -5.30 -20.72 -9.73
CA LYS A 113 -4.18 -21.63 -9.58
C LYS A 113 -2.96 -21.15 -10.38
N GLY A 114 -1.82 -21.04 -9.72
CA GLY A 114 -0.57 -20.60 -10.34
C GLY A 114 -0.48 -19.09 -10.57
N GLU A 115 -1.48 -18.33 -10.11
CA GLU A 115 -1.55 -16.90 -10.38
C GLU A 115 -1.05 -16.04 -9.23
N ARG A 116 -0.52 -14.89 -9.61
CA ARG A 116 -0.21 -13.77 -8.72
C ARG A 116 -1.25 -12.68 -8.98
N PHE A 117 -1.68 -12.00 -7.93
CA PHE A 117 -2.61 -10.87 -7.97
C PHE A 117 -1.98 -9.65 -7.31
N LEU A 118 -2.20 -8.47 -7.91
CA LEU A 118 -1.80 -7.17 -7.36
C LEU A 118 -3.05 -6.37 -6.97
N PRO A 119 -3.56 -6.54 -5.73
CA PRO A 119 -4.63 -5.70 -5.21
C PRO A 119 -4.16 -4.25 -5.13
N VAL A 120 -4.78 -3.40 -5.95
CA VAL A 120 -4.61 -1.94 -5.93
C VAL A 120 -5.88 -1.31 -6.49
N SER A 121 -6.26 -0.13 -6.00
CA SER A 121 -7.24 0.76 -6.59
C SER A 121 -6.51 1.88 -7.34
N PRO A 122 -6.37 1.81 -8.67
CA PRO A 122 -5.90 2.94 -9.45
C PRO A 122 -6.90 4.13 -9.39
N PRO A 123 -6.42 5.38 -9.46
CA PRO A 123 -5.02 5.79 -9.46
C PRO A 123 -4.36 5.68 -8.07
N CYS A 124 -3.04 5.45 -8.06
CA CYS A 124 -2.24 5.55 -6.84
C CYS A 124 -2.28 6.98 -6.27
N MET A 125 -2.24 7.11 -4.94
CA MET A 125 -2.43 8.39 -4.25
C MET A 125 -1.13 8.90 -3.63
N THR A 126 -0.86 10.19 -3.76
CA THR A 126 0.20 10.85 -2.99
C THR A 126 -0.25 11.11 -1.57
N ILE A 127 0.69 11.27 -0.63
CA ILE A 127 0.37 11.68 0.74
C ILE A 127 -0.43 12.99 0.76
N GLN A 128 -0.10 13.93 -0.13
CA GLN A 128 -0.83 15.18 -0.28
C GLN A 128 -2.29 14.94 -0.70
N GLN A 129 -2.53 14.09 -1.70
CA GLN A 129 -3.88 13.74 -2.14
C GLN A 129 -4.67 13.08 -1.02
N MET A 130 -4.07 12.15 -0.27
CA MET A 130 -4.70 11.56 0.92
C MET A 130 -5.07 12.65 1.93
N SER A 131 -4.16 13.57 2.26
CA SER A 131 -4.46 14.66 3.19
C SER A 131 -5.55 15.61 2.68
N MET A 132 -5.62 15.88 1.38
CA MET A 132 -6.67 16.71 0.81
C MET A 132 -8.03 16.02 0.88
N VAL A 133 -8.10 14.72 0.59
CA VAL A 133 -9.30 13.89 0.76
C VAL A 133 -9.76 13.91 2.21
N LEU A 134 -8.85 13.74 3.17
CA LEU A 134 -9.21 13.79 4.60
C LEU A 134 -9.80 15.15 4.98
N ARG A 135 -9.20 16.26 4.53
CA ARG A 135 -9.73 17.61 4.79
C ARG A 135 -11.12 17.82 4.20
N ASP A 136 -11.32 17.36 2.98
CA ASP A 136 -12.58 17.49 2.25
C ASP A 136 -13.70 16.68 2.93
N ARG A 137 -13.41 15.43 3.28
CA ARG A 137 -14.43 14.49 3.76
C ARG A 137 -14.66 14.49 5.26
N MET A 138 -13.65 14.77 6.07
CA MET A 138 -13.73 14.69 7.55
C MET A 138 -13.92 16.06 8.23
N GLY A 139 -13.89 17.16 7.46
CA GLY A 139 -14.10 18.52 7.97
C GLY A 139 -13.18 18.87 9.13
N ASN A 140 -13.76 19.28 10.27
CA ASN A 140 -13.00 19.71 11.44
C ASN A 140 -12.07 18.64 12.00
N ALA A 141 -12.41 17.35 11.87
CA ALA A 141 -11.57 16.25 12.37
C ALA A 141 -10.24 16.13 11.62
N ALA A 142 -10.14 16.63 10.38
CA ALA A 142 -8.91 16.64 9.58
C ALA A 142 -8.31 18.04 9.40
N LYS A 143 -8.73 19.04 10.20
CA LYS A 143 -8.24 20.43 10.06
C LYS A 143 -6.73 20.55 10.28
N ARG A 144 -6.12 19.60 11.00
CA ARG A 144 -4.67 19.53 11.27
C ARG A 144 -3.88 18.86 10.16
N SER A 145 -4.53 18.18 9.21
CA SER A 145 -3.83 17.45 8.15
C SER A 145 -3.07 18.39 7.21
N PRO A 146 -1.78 18.16 6.93
CA PRO A 146 -0.96 19.08 6.16
C PRO A 146 -1.22 18.97 4.66
N THR A 147 -1.42 20.08 3.96
CA THR A 147 -1.67 20.09 2.50
C THR A 147 -0.47 20.54 1.66
N ARG A 148 0.61 21.00 2.29
CA ARG A 148 1.81 21.48 1.59
C ARG A 148 2.79 20.33 1.35
N VAL A 149 3.34 20.27 0.14
CA VAL A 149 4.40 19.32 -0.19
C VAL A 149 5.73 19.81 0.37
N VAL A 150 6.47 18.92 1.04
CA VAL A 150 7.83 19.20 1.53
C VAL A 150 8.82 18.99 0.37
N PRO A 151 9.71 19.95 0.09
CA PRO A 151 10.75 19.79 -0.92
C PRO A 151 11.63 18.57 -0.65
N ASN A 152 11.95 17.80 -1.71
CA ASN A 152 12.73 16.56 -1.58
C ASN A 152 14.11 16.76 -0.95
N PHE A 153 14.76 17.91 -1.17
CA PHE A 153 16.06 18.20 -0.57
C PHE A 153 15.98 18.23 0.96
N LEU A 154 14.89 18.77 1.51
CA LEU A 154 14.70 18.87 2.96
C LEU A 154 14.47 17.49 3.57
N ILE A 155 13.69 16.63 2.90
CA ILE A 155 13.51 15.23 3.33
C ILE A 155 14.85 14.47 3.32
N LYS A 156 15.70 14.69 2.32
CA LYS A 156 17.03 14.07 2.26
C LYS A 156 17.95 14.54 3.39
N VAL A 157 17.86 15.80 3.83
CA VAL A 157 18.61 16.29 5.00
C VAL A 157 18.10 15.62 6.27
N VAL A 158 16.79 15.54 6.47
CA VAL A 158 16.20 14.87 7.65
C VAL A 158 16.58 13.37 7.69
N ALA A 159 16.66 12.72 6.54
CA ALA A 159 17.05 11.31 6.43
C ALA A 159 18.46 11.00 6.95
N LEU A 160 19.35 12.00 7.07
CA LEU A 160 20.68 11.81 7.67
C LEU A 160 20.61 11.58 9.19
N PHE A 161 19.51 12.01 9.82
CA PHE A 161 19.32 11.98 11.27
C PHE A 161 18.17 11.06 11.71
N ASP A 162 17.29 10.65 10.78
CA ASP A 162 16.15 9.78 11.06
C ASP A 162 16.19 8.51 10.18
N PRO A 163 16.49 7.33 10.76
CA PRO A 163 16.50 6.05 10.05
C PRO A 163 15.15 5.66 9.43
N GLN A 164 14.02 6.09 10.01
CA GLN A 164 12.70 5.81 9.45
C GLN A 164 12.47 6.61 8.17
N VAL A 165 12.91 7.87 8.14
CA VAL A 165 12.85 8.70 6.93
C VAL A 165 13.83 8.22 5.86
N ALA A 166 15.03 7.76 6.25
CA ALA A 166 16.01 7.18 5.34
C ALA A 166 15.48 5.96 4.55
N ASN A 167 14.55 5.21 5.14
CA ASN A 167 13.89 4.08 4.47
C ASN A 167 12.94 4.52 3.34
N LEU A 168 12.51 5.78 3.31
CA LEU A 168 11.57 6.31 2.32
C LEU A 168 12.27 7.07 1.17
N VAL A 169 13.55 7.44 1.34
CA VAL A 169 14.28 8.29 0.39
C VAL A 169 14.37 7.68 -1.01
N SER A 170 14.52 6.36 -1.11
CA SER A 170 14.60 5.65 -2.39
C SER A 170 13.28 5.71 -3.18
N GLU A 171 12.17 6.09 -2.56
CA GLU A 171 10.84 6.18 -3.18
C GLU A 171 10.39 7.62 -3.47
N LEU A 172 11.15 8.62 -3.02
CA LEU A 172 10.81 10.03 -3.22
C LEU A 172 10.74 10.41 -4.71
N GLY A 173 9.66 11.08 -5.09
CA GLY A 173 9.43 11.58 -6.44
C GLY A 173 9.08 10.50 -7.47
N LYS A 174 9.00 9.22 -7.06
CA LYS A 174 8.62 8.13 -7.98
C LYS A 174 7.11 8.07 -8.12
N LEU A 175 6.61 8.25 -9.34
CA LEU A 175 5.19 8.09 -9.67
C LEU A 175 4.96 6.70 -10.28
N LYS A 176 4.28 5.83 -9.54
CA LYS A 176 3.99 4.46 -9.94
C LYS A 176 2.56 4.36 -10.46
N LYS A 177 2.41 3.96 -11.72
CA LYS A 177 1.15 3.46 -12.25
C LYS A 177 1.06 1.98 -11.95
N MET A 178 -0.04 1.50 -11.40
CA MET A 178 -0.23 0.08 -11.08
C MET A 178 -1.51 -0.41 -11.73
N SER A 179 -1.58 -1.69 -12.09
CA SER A 179 -2.73 -2.33 -12.71
C SER A 179 -3.25 -3.48 -11.86
N ASN A 180 -4.58 -3.63 -11.82
CA ASN A 180 -5.29 -4.74 -11.19
C ASN A 180 -6.18 -5.51 -12.20
N GLU A 181 -5.95 -5.30 -13.50
CA GLU A 181 -6.82 -5.82 -14.56
C GLU A 181 -6.89 -7.35 -14.56
N LYS A 182 -5.83 -8.06 -14.16
CA LYS A 182 -5.86 -9.52 -14.04
C LYS A 182 -6.89 -9.99 -13.02
N ALA A 183 -6.92 -9.40 -11.83
CA ALA A 183 -7.88 -9.78 -10.79
C ALA A 183 -9.33 -9.51 -11.23
N LYS A 184 -9.57 -8.38 -11.91
CA LYS A 184 -10.90 -8.03 -12.46
C LYS A 184 -11.36 -9.01 -13.53
N THR A 185 -10.50 -9.32 -14.50
CA THR A 185 -10.83 -10.17 -15.64
C THR A 185 -10.94 -11.65 -15.26
N LEU A 186 -10.04 -12.14 -14.41
CA LEU A 186 -9.95 -13.57 -14.09
C LEU A 186 -10.93 -13.97 -12.99
N LEU A 187 -11.13 -13.12 -11.98
CA LEU A 187 -11.90 -13.44 -10.77
C LEU A 187 -13.19 -12.60 -10.62
N GLY A 188 -13.48 -11.72 -11.57
CA GLY A 188 -14.61 -10.78 -11.47
C GLY A 188 -14.48 -9.87 -10.26
N TRP A 189 -13.24 -9.58 -9.83
CA TRP A 189 -12.98 -8.82 -8.60
C TRP A 189 -13.47 -7.38 -8.74
N GLN A 190 -14.28 -6.94 -7.78
CA GLN A 190 -14.80 -5.59 -7.67
C GLN A 190 -14.14 -4.91 -6.48
N LEU A 191 -13.90 -3.61 -6.58
CA LEU A 191 -13.17 -2.87 -5.57
C LEU A 191 -13.76 -1.49 -5.33
N ARG A 192 -13.55 -1.01 -4.11
CA ARG A 192 -13.80 0.35 -3.67
C ARG A 192 -12.71 1.27 -4.21
N THR A 193 -13.02 2.56 -4.27
CA THR A 193 -12.01 3.55 -4.66
C THR A 193 -10.98 3.73 -3.55
N GLY A 194 -9.77 4.14 -3.92
CA GLY A 194 -8.74 4.51 -2.94
C GLY A 194 -9.18 5.64 -2.01
N VAL A 195 -10.04 6.55 -2.50
CA VAL A 195 -10.65 7.61 -1.69
C VAL A 195 -11.53 7.01 -0.59
N ASP A 196 -12.42 6.09 -0.95
CA ASP A 196 -13.34 5.46 0.01
C ASP A 196 -12.57 4.64 1.06
N ALA A 197 -11.49 3.96 0.67
CA ALA A 197 -10.64 3.22 1.59
C ALA A 197 -9.96 4.15 2.62
N VAL A 198 -9.42 5.29 2.18
CA VAL A 198 -8.80 6.29 3.07
C VAL A 198 -9.84 6.92 3.99
N VAL A 199 -11.03 7.25 3.48
CA VAL A 199 -12.13 7.82 4.25
C VAL A 199 -12.62 6.83 5.32
N ALA A 200 -12.88 5.58 4.94
CA ALA A 200 -13.31 4.55 5.89
C ALA A 200 -12.26 4.27 6.99
N THR A 201 -10.97 4.41 6.65
CA THR A 201 -9.89 4.37 7.65
C THR A 201 -10.08 5.49 8.67
N ALA A 202 -10.25 6.73 8.21
CA ALA A 202 -10.37 7.89 9.07
C ALA A 202 -11.62 7.85 9.95
N GLU A 203 -12.76 7.44 9.38
CA GLU A 203 -14.03 7.27 10.11
C GLU A 203 -13.86 6.31 11.28
N SER A 204 -13.33 5.11 11.03
CA SER A 204 -13.11 4.12 12.10
C SER A 204 -12.10 4.58 13.15
N LEU A 205 -11.02 5.27 12.76
CA LEU A 205 -10.05 5.83 13.71
C LEU A 205 -10.69 6.88 14.64
N ILE A 206 -11.62 7.69 14.11
CA ILE A 206 -12.38 8.66 14.91
C ILE A 206 -13.37 7.94 15.83
N GLU A 207 -14.13 6.97 15.28
CA GLU A 207 -15.11 6.17 16.03
C GLU A 207 -14.49 5.48 17.24
N PHE A 208 -13.31 4.88 17.08
CA PHE A 208 -12.60 4.21 18.18
C PHE A 208 -11.79 5.15 19.08
N GLY A 209 -11.85 6.48 18.87
CA GLY A 209 -11.09 7.44 19.68
C GLY A 209 -9.57 7.31 19.53
N LEU A 210 -9.10 6.84 18.37
CA LEU A 210 -7.69 6.58 18.07
C LEU A 210 -6.99 7.79 17.44
N VAL A 211 -7.62 8.96 17.46
CA VAL A 211 -7.05 10.23 16.99
C VAL A 211 -7.16 11.29 18.08
N LYS A 212 -6.26 12.27 18.05
CA LYS A 212 -6.27 13.39 18.98
C LYS A 212 -7.56 14.19 18.81
N SER A 213 -8.19 14.55 19.92
CA SER A 213 -9.39 15.39 19.90
C SER A 213 -9.12 16.72 19.15
N PRO A 214 -10.12 17.24 18.41
CA PRO A 214 -10.01 18.46 17.59
C PRO A 214 -9.54 19.71 18.33
#